data_AF-A0A9W6VGI1-F1
#
_entry.id   AF-A0A9W6VGI1-F1
#
_cell.length_a   1.000
_cell.length_b   1.000
_cell.length_c   1.000
_cell.angle_alpha   90.00
_cell.angle_beta   90.00
_cell.angle_gamma   90.00
#
_symmetry.space_group_name_H-M   'P 1'
#
loop_
_entity.id
_entity.type
_entity.pdbx_description
1 polymer ?
#
loop_
_entity_poly.entity_id
_entity_poly.type
_entity_poly.pdbx_seq_one_letter_code
_entity_poly.pdbx_strand_id
1 'polypeptide(L)'
;MDLDTDSVRYRGKGNKDRRVRFGPKTARAISQYLRARAKRKGAALPDLWLAERGGRRLAPNGIKIMIKRRGLAVGLSGVHAHRWRHNFAHEWKRRGGDTGDLMLLLGWTSDDMPRHYGASAAAERAQETQLRMGIGEHV
;
A
#
# COMPACT_ATOMS: atom_id res chain seq x y z
N MET A 1 12.53 -7.24 -5.92
CA MET A 1 11.84 -7.63 -4.68
C MET A 1 12.71 -8.66 -4.01
N ASP A 2 12.72 -8.67 -2.69
CA ASP A 2 13.51 -9.56 -1.86
C ASP A 2 12.55 -10.31 -0.93
N LEU A 3 12.47 -11.63 -1.11
CA LEU A 3 11.61 -12.51 -0.32
C LEU A 3 12.27 -12.99 0.97
N ASP A 4 13.60 -12.85 1.09
CA ASP A 4 14.33 -13.21 2.31
C ASP A 4 14.18 -12.11 3.36
N THR A 5 14.11 -10.85 2.91
CA THR A 5 13.86 -9.69 3.77
C THR A 5 12.41 -9.20 3.76
N ASP A 6 11.52 -9.91 3.07
CA ASP A 6 10.12 -9.52 2.85
C ASP A 6 9.98 -8.04 2.45
N SER A 7 10.78 -7.60 1.47
CA SER A 7 10.87 -6.19 1.09
C SER A 7 10.82 -5.93 -0.42
N VAL A 8 10.23 -4.78 -0.77
CA VAL A 8 10.29 -4.22 -2.13
C VAL A 8 11.14 -2.98 -2.12
N ARG A 9 12.14 -2.94 -3.00
CA ARG A 9 12.81 -1.71 -3.40
C ARG A 9 12.11 -1.12 -4.62
N TYR A 10 11.82 0.17 -4.57
CA TYR A 10 11.29 0.92 -5.71
C TYR A 10 11.88 2.32 -5.77
N ARG A 11 11.82 2.92 -6.95
CA ARG A 11 12.32 4.26 -7.23
C ARG A 11 11.13 5.21 -7.33
N GLY A 12 11.07 6.18 -6.43
CA GLY A 12 9.98 7.14 -6.33
C GLY A 12 10.25 8.46 -7.05
N LYS A 13 9.33 9.43 -6.87
CA LYS A 13 9.50 10.81 -7.33
C LYS A 13 10.82 11.40 -6.82
N GLY A 14 11.51 12.14 -7.69
CA GLY A 14 12.81 12.74 -7.39
C GLY A 14 13.97 11.74 -7.40
N ASN A 15 13.82 10.61 -8.10
CA ASN A 15 14.84 9.55 -8.23
C ASN A 15 15.29 8.95 -6.88
N LYS A 16 14.45 9.05 -5.85
CA LYS A 16 14.75 8.55 -4.51
C LYS A 16 14.47 7.06 -4.42
N ASP A 17 15.48 6.28 -4.02
CA ASP A 17 15.33 4.87 -3.72
C ASP A 17 14.63 4.68 -2.38
N ARG A 18 13.67 3.77 -2.36
CA ARG A 18 12.85 3.46 -1.18
C ARG A 18 12.77 1.96 -1.00
N ARG A 19 12.72 1.52 0.25
CA ARG A 19 12.48 0.13 0.62
C ARG A 19 11.30 0.07 1.58
N VAL A 20 10.34 -0.79 1.26
CA VAL A 20 9.16 -1.02 2.10
C VAL A 20 9.06 -2.51 2.38
N ARG A 21 8.86 -2.86 3.66
CA ARG A 21 8.60 -4.23 4.06
C ARG A 21 7.12 -4.57 3.89
N PHE A 22 6.84 -5.83 3.62
CA PHE A 22 5.49 -6.36 3.56
C PHE A 22 5.33 -7.54 4.52
N GLY A 23 4.10 -7.81 4.95
CA GLY A 23 3.84 -8.90 5.88
C GLY A 23 3.78 -10.28 5.21
N PRO A 24 3.70 -11.36 6.01
CA PRO A 24 3.73 -12.74 5.54
C PRO A 24 2.57 -13.07 4.59
N LYS A 25 1.40 -12.44 4.75
CA LYS A 25 0.26 -12.60 3.83
C LYS A 25 0.63 -12.14 2.41
N THR A 26 1.33 -11.02 2.29
CA THR A 26 1.81 -10.48 1.02
C THR A 26 2.93 -11.36 0.44
N ALA A 27 3.87 -11.77 1.27
CA ALA A 27 4.96 -12.68 0.88
C ALA A 27 4.41 -13.98 0.25
N ARG A 28 3.42 -14.60 0.92
CA ARG A 28 2.73 -15.79 0.44
C ARG A 28 2.01 -15.54 -0.88
N ALA A 29 1.25 -14.45 -0.99
CA ALA A 29 0.51 -14.11 -2.21
C ALA A 29 1.45 -13.89 -3.40
N ILE A 30 2.58 -13.19 -3.18
CA ILE A 30 3.57 -12.96 -4.24
C ILE A 30 4.27 -14.28 -4.62
N SER A 31 4.64 -15.11 -3.65
CA SER A 31 5.24 -16.41 -3.91
C SER A 31 4.32 -17.34 -4.72
N GLN A 32 3.01 -17.34 -4.41
CA GLN A 32 2.01 -18.05 -5.21
C GLN A 32 1.91 -17.47 -6.63
N TYR A 33 1.89 -16.15 -6.75
CA TYR A 33 1.86 -15.48 -8.04
C TYR A 33 3.09 -15.82 -8.89
N LEU A 34 4.31 -15.79 -8.34
CA LEU A 34 5.54 -16.08 -9.07
C LEU A 34 5.56 -17.51 -9.62
N ARG A 35 5.09 -18.49 -8.84
CA ARG A 35 4.93 -19.89 -9.30
C ARG A 35 3.94 -20.02 -10.45
N ALA A 36 2.80 -19.32 -10.38
CA ALA A 36 1.82 -19.30 -11.46
C ALA A 36 2.34 -18.55 -12.70
N ARG A 37 3.03 -17.42 -12.49
CA ARG A 37 3.62 -16.56 -13.51
C ARG A 37 4.64 -17.31 -14.36
N ALA A 38 5.47 -18.16 -13.75
CA ALA A 38 6.50 -18.94 -14.45
C ALA A 38 5.95 -19.82 -15.59
N LYS A 39 4.67 -20.20 -15.52
CA LYS A 39 3.99 -21.04 -16.52
C LYS A 39 3.24 -20.25 -17.60
N ARG A 40 3.29 -18.91 -17.59
CA ARG A 40 2.50 -18.06 -18.50
C ARG A 40 3.35 -17.52 -19.66
N LYS A 41 2.70 -17.23 -20.79
CA LYS A 41 3.29 -16.40 -21.85
C LYS A 41 3.79 -15.09 -21.25
N GLY A 42 5.05 -14.73 -21.50
CA GLY A 42 5.70 -13.56 -20.91
C GLY A 42 6.48 -13.84 -19.61
N ALA A 43 6.66 -15.11 -19.20
CA ALA A 43 7.47 -15.46 -18.04
C ALA A 43 8.91 -14.91 -18.11
N ALA A 44 9.48 -14.83 -19.32
CA ALA A 44 10.82 -14.28 -19.58
C ALA A 44 10.89 -12.74 -19.48
N LEU A 45 9.76 -12.04 -19.38
CA LEU A 45 9.80 -10.58 -19.22
C LEU A 45 10.38 -10.21 -17.84
N PRO A 46 11.13 -9.11 -17.74
CA PRO A 46 11.66 -8.63 -16.46
C PRO A 46 10.56 -8.05 -15.56
N ASP A 47 9.43 -7.62 -16.12
CA ASP A 47 8.34 -7.02 -15.38
C ASP A 47 7.67 -8.00 -14.42
N LEU A 48 7.46 -7.58 -13.17
CA LEU A 48 6.80 -8.41 -12.16
C LEU A 48 5.39 -8.81 -12.62
N TRP A 49 4.59 -7.82 -13.03
CA TRP A 49 3.18 -8.03 -13.38
C TRP A 49 2.99 -8.26 -14.87
N LEU A 50 2.39 -9.40 -15.22
CA LEU A 50 2.01 -9.74 -16.58
C LEU A 50 0.56 -9.37 -16.88
N ALA A 51 0.27 -8.94 -18.11
CA ALA A 51 -1.10 -8.74 -18.55
C ALA A 51 -1.89 -10.06 -18.59
N GLU A 52 -3.22 -9.98 -18.45
CA GLU A 52 -4.11 -11.14 -18.37
C GLU A 52 -3.98 -12.08 -19.58
N ARG A 53 -3.89 -11.53 -20.80
CA ARG A 53 -3.68 -12.32 -22.03
C ARG A 53 -2.23 -12.82 -22.22
N GLY A 54 -1.33 -12.51 -21.29
CA GLY A 54 0.08 -12.88 -21.35
C GLY A 54 0.89 -12.09 -22.38
N GLY A 55 2.18 -12.42 -22.50
CA GLY A 55 3.09 -11.94 -23.55
C GLY A 55 3.54 -10.48 -23.44
N ARG A 56 2.98 -9.72 -22.50
CA ARG A 56 3.32 -8.31 -22.28
C ARG A 56 3.23 -7.94 -20.79
N ARG A 57 3.92 -6.88 -20.40
CA ARG A 57 3.80 -6.28 -19.07
C ARG A 57 2.39 -5.74 -18.82
N LEU A 58 1.96 -5.75 -17.57
CA LEU A 58 0.70 -5.14 -17.17
C LEU A 58 0.79 -3.61 -17.31
N ALA A 59 -0.13 -3.02 -18.07
CA ALA A 59 -0.23 -1.57 -18.18
C ALA A 59 -0.74 -0.94 -16.87
N PRO A 60 -0.38 0.31 -16.54
CA PRO A 60 -0.86 0.99 -15.33
C PRO A 60 -2.39 1.01 -15.19
N ASN A 61 -3.11 1.27 -16.29
CA ASN A 61 -4.57 1.24 -16.30
C ASN A 61 -5.13 -0.17 -16.03
N GLY A 62 -4.37 -1.22 -16.37
CA GLY A 62 -4.73 -2.61 -16.06
C GLY A 62 -4.84 -2.87 -14.56
N ILE A 63 -3.97 -2.25 -13.74
CA ILE A 63 -4.08 -2.33 -12.28
C ILE A 63 -5.37 -1.67 -11.79
N LYS A 64 -5.69 -0.47 -12.31
CA LYS A 64 -6.93 0.25 -11.97
C LYS A 64 -8.17 -0.59 -12.29
N ILE A 65 -8.23 -1.17 -13.50
CA ILE A 65 -9.34 -2.03 -13.93
C ILE A 65 -9.44 -3.28 -13.05
N MET A 66 -8.31 -3.95 -12.79
CA MET A 66 -8.27 -5.16 -11.96
C MET A 66 -8.78 -4.90 -10.54
N ILE A 67 -8.33 -3.81 -9.91
CA ILE A 67 -8.76 -3.41 -8.57
C ILE A 67 -10.25 -3.08 -8.56
N LYS A 68 -10.74 -2.29 -9.53
CA LYS A 68 -12.16 -1.94 -9.65
C LYS A 68 -13.02 -3.20 -9.79
N ARG A 69 -12.62 -4.14 -10.67
CA ARG A 69 -13.30 -5.42 -10.87
C ARG A 69 -13.40 -6.23 -9.58
N ARG A 70 -12.32 -6.29 -8.79
CA ARG A 70 -12.32 -6.98 -7.49
C ARG A 70 -13.24 -6.32 -6.47
N GLY A 71 -13.27 -4.99 -6.43
CA GLY A 71 -14.19 -4.25 -5.56
C GLY A 71 -15.64 -4.59 -5.88
N LEU A 72 -16.02 -4.50 -7.17
CA LEU A 72 -17.39 -4.81 -7.61
C LEU A 72 -17.81 -6.25 -7.29
N ALA A 73 -16.89 -7.21 -7.39
CA ALA A 73 -17.16 -8.62 -7.06
C ALA A 73 -17.53 -8.85 -5.58
N VAL A 74 -17.22 -7.92 -4.69
CA VAL A 74 -17.58 -7.97 -3.26
C VAL A 74 -18.55 -6.85 -2.87
N GLY A 75 -19.23 -6.24 -3.84
CA GLY A 75 -20.21 -5.17 -3.60
C GLY A 75 -19.61 -3.81 -3.22
N LEU A 76 -18.29 -3.62 -3.39
CA LEU A 76 -17.61 -2.36 -3.06
C LEU A 76 -17.36 -1.50 -4.30
N SER A 77 -17.81 -0.25 -4.24
CA SER A 77 -17.54 0.77 -5.27
C SER A 77 -16.40 1.71 -4.86
N GLY A 78 -15.85 2.48 -5.82
CA GLY A 78 -14.82 3.49 -5.53
C GLY A 78 -13.45 2.93 -5.09
N VAL A 79 -13.23 1.63 -5.26
CA VAL A 79 -12.01 0.95 -4.84
C VAL A 79 -10.87 1.20 -5.85
N HIS A 80 -9.77 1.80 -5.42
CA HIS A 80 -8.58 2.09 -6.24
C HIS A 80 -7.30 2.14 -5.40
N ALA A 81 -6.13 1.95 -6.02
CA ALA A 81 -4.83 1.83 -5.32
C ALA A 81 -4.55 2.96 -4.30
N HIS A 82 -4.88 4.23 -4.62
CA HIS A 82 -4.71 5.33 -3.65
C HIS A 82 -5.48 5.13 -2.35
N ARG A 83 -6.66 4.48 -2.35
CA ARG A 83 -7.44 4.22 -1.14
C ARG A 83 -6.69 3.32 -0.15
N TRP A 84 -5.93 2.33 -0.63
CA TRP A 84 -5.04 1.53 0.24
C TRP A 84 -3.92 2.37 0.84
N ARG A 85 -3.38 3.31 0.07
CA ARG A 85 -2.35 4.23 0.56
C ARG A 85 -2.89 5.17 1.65
N HIS A 86 -4.12 5.66 1.50
CA HIS A 86 -4.83 6.39 2.56
C HIS A 86 -5.01 5.51 3.81
N ASN A 87 -5.51 4.29 3.63
CA ASN A 87 -5.72 3.36 4.73
C ASN A 87 -4.42 3.01 5.47
N PHE A 88 -3.32 2.83 4.75
CA PHE A 88 -2.00 2.61 5.36
C PHE A 88 -1.57 3.81 6.21
N ALA A 89 -1.70 5.04 5.70
CA ALA A 89 -1.35 6.25 6.45
C ALA A 89 -2.23 6.43 7.70
N HIS A 90 -3.52 6.10 7.57
CA HIS A 90 -4.45 6.10 8.69
C HIS A 90 -4.04 5.09 9.77
N GLU A 91 -3.86 3.81 9.41
CA GLU A 91 -3.51 2.75 10.36
C GLU A 91 -2.15 3.01 11.03
N TRP A 92 -1.18 3.55 10.30
CA TRP A 92 0.11 3.96 10.85
C TRP A 92 -0.07 4.98 12.00
N LYS A 93 -0.81 6.06 11.73
CA LYS A 93 -1.10 7.09 12.74
C LYS A 93 -1.93 6.56 13.90
N ARG A 94 -2.90 5.68 13.61
CA ARG A 94 -3.77 5.06 14.63
C ARG A 94 -2.95 4.26 15.65
N ARG A 95 -1.93 3.55 15.16
CA ARG A 95 -0.97 2.81 16.00
C ARG A 95 0.08 3.69 16.69
N GLY A 96 0.01 5.01 16.55
CA GLY A 96 0.97 5.93 17.15
C GLY A 96 2.34 5.94 16.45
N GLY A 97 2.43 5.48 15.21
CA GLY A 97 3.69 5.51 14.47
C GLY A 97 4.14 6.94 14.15
N ASP A 98 5.46 7.14 14.09
CA ASP A 98 6.07 8.44 13.83
C ASP A 98 5.71 9.01 12.45
N THR A 99 5.47 10.32 12.37
CA THR A 99 5.07 10.96 11.11
C THR A 99 6.24 11.09 10.13
N GLY A 100 7.46 11.31 10.62
CA GLY A 100 8.66 11.36 9.78
C GLY A 100 8.92 10.01 9.10
N ASP A 101 8.83 8.91 9.85
CA ASP A 101 8.93 7.55 9.32
C ASP A 101 7.85 7.27 8.26
N LEU A 102 6.60 7.68 8.54
CA LEU A 102 5.51 7.56 7.57
C LEU A 102 5.84 8.30 6.26
N MET A 103 6.40 9.51 6.36
CA MET A 103 6.80 10.30 5.21
C MET A 103 7.93 9.63 4.42
N LEU A 104 8.90 9.00 5.09
CA LEU A 104 9.95 8.23 4.42
C LEU A 104 9.40 7.02 3.66
N LEU A 105 8.51 6.25 4.31
CA LEU A 105 7.89 5.05 3.73
C LEU A 105 6.98 5.38 2.54
N LEU A 106 6.14 6.41 2.68
CA LEU A 106 5.22 6.82 1.64
C LEU A 106 5.89 7.70 0.59
N GLY A 107 6.99 8.34 0.93
CA GLY A 107 7.75 9.19 0.03
C GLY A 107 7.16 10.57 -0.17
N TRP A 108 6.70 11.15 0.93
CA TRP A 108 6.28 12.54 1.00
C TRP A 108 7.47 13.44 1.32
N THR A 109 7.44 14.64 0.75
CA THR A 109 8.46 15.67 0.99
C THR A 109 7.87 16.91 1.67
N SER A 110 6.55 16.97 1.82
CA SER A 110 5.82 18.05 2.48
C SER A 110 5.03 17.46 3.64
N ASP A 111 5.04 18.17 4.77
CA ASP A 111 4.33 17.82 6.00
C ASP A 111 2.80 17.94 5.89
N ASP A 112 2.30 18.54 4.81
CA ASP A 112 0.86 18.59 4.53
C ASP A 112 0.31 17.24 4.07
N MET A 113 1.17 16.40 3.48
CA MET A 113 0.75 15.10 2.94
C MET A 113 0.20 14.14 4.02
N PRO A 114 0.85 13.99 5.20
CA PRO A 114 0.27 13.28 6.33
C PRO A 114 -1.11 13.79 6.77
N ARG A 115 -1.38 15.10 6.67
CA ARG A 115 -2.71 15.65 6.99
C ARG A 115 -3.72 15.23 5.94
N HIS A 116 -3.41 15.44 4.66
CA HIS A 116 -4.30 15.10 3.56
C HIS A 116 -4.64 13.60 3.51
N TYR A 117 -3.65 12.72 3.66
CA TYR A 117 -3.86 11.28 3.56
C TYR A 117 -4.52 10.66 4.79
N GLY A 118 -4.40 11.31 5.95
CA GLY A 118 -5.04 10.87 7.20
C GLY A 118 -6.35 11.58 7.54
N ALA A 119 -6.78 12.55 6.72
CA ALA A 119 -7.89 13.45 7.04
C ALA A 119 -9.21 12.72 7.29
N SER A 120 -9.55 11.73 6.46
CA SER A 120 -10.84 11.04 6.48
C SER A 120 -11.18 10.30 7.78
N ALA A 121 -10.17 10.05 8.63
CA ALA A 121 -10.35 9.37 9.91
C ALA A 121 -9.62 10.12 11.04
N ALA A 122 -9.38 11.42 10.88
CA ALA A 122 -8.66 12.22 11.87
C ALA A 122 -9.44 12.36 13.19
N ALA A 123 -10.76 12.61 13.09
CA ALA A 123 -11.64 12.72 14.24
C ALA A 123 -11.70 11.42 15.07
N GLU A 124 -11.93 10.29 14.39
CA GLU A 124 -11.94 8.96 15.02
C GLU A 124 -10.63 8.67 15.77
N ARG A 125 -9.48 8.91 15.13
CA ARG A 125 -8.17 8.73 15.80
C ARG A 125 -7.97 9.65 17.00
N ALA A 126 -8.51 10.87 16.96
CA ALA A 126 -8.40 11.80 18.08
C ALA A 126 -9.16 11.27 19.30
N GLN A 127 -10.37 10.73 19.09
CA GLN A 127 -11.17 10.09 20.14
C GLN A 127 -10.47 8.84 20.70
N GLU A 128 -9.99 7.94 19.85
CA GLU A 128 -9.23 6.75 20.29
C GLU A 128 -7.98 7.14 21.09
N THR A 129 -7.29 8.20 20.68
CA THR A 129 -6.09 8.68 21.38
C THR A 129 -6.42 9.27 22.74
N GLN A 130 -7.49 10.07 22.82
CA GLN A 130 -7.97 10.64 24.08
C GLN A 130 -8.32 9.54 25.08
N LEU A 131 -9.06 8.52 24.63
CA LEU A 131 -9.40 7.34 25.44
C LEU A 131 -8.14 6.62 25.92
N ARG A 132 -7.19 6.35 25.02
CA ARG A 132 -5.92 5.67 25.36
C ARG A 132 -5.07 6.45 26.37
N MET A 133 -5.09 7.79 26.29
CA MET A 133 -4.29 8.64 27.17
C MET A 133 -4.96 8.90 28.52
N GLY A 134 -6.24 8.56 28.70
CA GLY A 134 -6.95 8.76 29.96
C GLY A 134 -7.08 10.23 30.38
N ILE A 135 -6.89 11.19 29.46
CA ILE A 135 -6.80 12.62 29.83
C ILE A 135 -8.06 13.09 30.55
N GLY A 136 -9.24 12.62 30.16
CA GLY A 136 -10.50 12.99 30.81
C GLY A 136 -10.66 12.51 32.25
N GLU A 137 -9.79 11.64 32.75
CA GLU A 137 -9.74 11.23 34.17
C GLU A 137 -8.83 12.14 35.01
N HIS A 138 -8.12 13.07 34.36
CA HIS A 138 -7.10 13.92 34.97
C HIS A 138 -7.36 15.43 34.81
N VAL A 139 -8.48 15.83 34.20
CA VAL A 139 -8.94 17.23 34.09
C VAL A 139 -10.35 17.41 34.62
#